data_AF-A0A1Y3YJ08-F1
#
_entry.id   AF-A0A1Y3YJ08-F1
#
_cell.length_a   1.000
_cell.length_b   1.000
_cell.length_c   1.000
_cell.angle_alpha   90.00
_cell.angle_beta   90.00
_cell.angle_gamma   90.00
#
_symmetry.space_group_name_H-M   'P 1'
#
loop_
_entity.id
_entity.type
_entity.pdbx_description
1 polymer ?
#
loop_
_entity_poly.entity_id
_entity_poly.type
_entity_poly.pdbx_seq_one_letter_code
_entity_poly.pdbx_strand_id
1 'polypeptide(L)' 'MGKSQSSSPKLTKAFIGYGHYQLTVTYSDCVKTAITGNMELIDRLNSDVEKEREEAITEAIAFVQKQSF' A
#
# COMPACT_ATOMS: atom_id res chain seq x y z
N MET A 1 -8.45 -6.47 29.93
CA MET A 1 -7.27 -6.09 29.12
C MET A 1 -7.30 -6.89 27.82
N GLY A 2 -8.08 -6.45 26.83
CA GLY A 2 -8.03 -7.03 25.49
C GLY A 2 -6.98 -6.27 24.70
N LYS A 3 -5.90 -6.93 24.29
CA LYS A 3 -4.93 -6.36 23.37
C LYS A 3 -5.69 -6.03 22.09
N SER A 4 -5.95 -4.75 21.81
CA SER A 4 -6.31 -4.31 20.47
C SER A 4 -5.15 -4.75 19.58
N GLN A 5 -5.32 -5.87 18.86
CA GLN A 5 -4.47 -6.16 17.72
C GLN A 5 -4.68 -5.00 16.77
N SER A 6 -3.81 -3.99 16.88
CA SER A 6 -3.59 -2.99 15.84
C SER A 6 -3.10 -3.77 14.64
N SER A 7 -4.03 -4.37 13.90
CA SER A 7 -3.74 -5.05 12.66
C SER A 7 -3.30 -3.95 11.71
N SER A 8 -1.98 -3.77 11.58
CA SER A 8 -1.43 -2.79 10.66
C SER A 8 -2.06 -3.00 9.28
N PRO A 9 -2.49 -1.93 8.60
CA PRO A 9 -3.13 -2.06 7.29
C PRO A 9 -2.24 -2.88 6.36
N LYS A 10 -2.80 -3.96 5.80
CA LYS A 10 -2.05 -4.84 4.91
C LYS A 10 -2.08 -4.25 3.50
N LEU A 11 -0.92 -3.84 3.01
CA LEU A 11 -0.74 -3.38 1.63
C LEU A 11 -0.44 -4.58 0.71
N THR A 12 -1.17 -4.67 -0.38
CA THR A 12 -0.90 -5.60 -1.49
C THR A 12 -0.86 -4.84 -2.80
N LYS A 13 -0.04 -5.31 -3.74
CA LYS A 13 0.09 -4.71 -5.08
C LYS A 13 -0.17 -5.77 -6.14
N ALA A 14 -0.91 -5.40 -7.19
CA ALA A 14 -1.18 -6.25 -8.33
C ALA A 14 -0.89 -5.47 -9.62
N PHE A 15 -0.15 -6.07 -10.55
CA PHE A 15 0.07 -5.47 -11.87
C PHE A 15 -1.22 -5.56 -12.69
N ILE A 16 -1.64 -4.44 -13.29
CA ILE A 16 -2.87 -4.38 -14.09
C ILE A 16 -2.62 -4.06 -15.58
N GLY A 17 -1.39 -3.71 -15.97
CA GLY A 17 -1.02 -3.45 -17.37
C GLY A 17 -0.49 -2.02 -17.62
N TYR A 18 0.24 -1.82 -18.73
CA TYR A 18 0.77 -0.51 -19.16
C TYR A 18 1.58 0.25 -18.10
N GLY A 19 2.32 -0.46 -17.24
CA GLY A 19 3.08 0.15 -16.15
C GLY A 19 2.22 0.58 -14.95
N HIS A 20 0.93 0.25 -14.95
CA HIS A 20 0.03 0.50 -13.83
C HIS A 20 -0.06 -0.68 -12.88
N TYR A 21 -0.16 -0.34 -11.60
CA TYR A 21 -0.35 -1.27 -10.50
C TYR A 21 -1.57 -0.84 -9.68
N GLN A 22 -2.37 -1.82 -9.28
CA GLN A 22 -3.41 -1.64 -8.27
C GLN A 22 -2.80 -1.87 -6.89
N LEU A 23 -2.87 -0.85 -6.04
CA LEU A 23 -2.57 -0.94 -4.62
C LEU A 23 -3.88 -1.21 -3.87
N THR A 24 -3.89 -2.27 -3.08
CA THR A 24 -5.03 -2.67 -2.25
C THR A 24 -4.59 -2.66 -0.79
N VAL A 25 -5.24 -1.82 0.02
CA VAL A 25 -5.01 -1.71 1.45
C VAL A 25 -6.19 -2.32 2.18
N THR A 26 -5.93 -3.39 2.93
CA THR A 26 -6.91 -4.05 3.79
C THR A 26 -6.77 -3.50 5.21
N TYR A 27 -7.79 -2.78 5.65
CA TYR A 27 -8.00 -2.41 7.05
C TYR A 27 -8.86 -3.48 7.74
N SER A 28 -8.97 -3.40 9.07
CA SER A 28 -9.85 -4.29 9.84
C SER A 28 -11.32 -4.20 9.41
N ASP A 29 -11.77 -3.00 9.04
CA ASP A 29 -13.19 -2.71 8.77
C ASP A 29 -13.52 -2.52 7.29
N CYS A 30 -12.50 -2.29 6.43
CA CYS A 30 -12.72 -2.02 5.02
C CYS A 30 -11.51 -2.35 4.14
N VAL A 31 -11.75 -2.49 2.84
CA VAL A 31 -10.70 -2.61 1.83
C VAL A 31 -10.75 -1.37 0.95
N LYS A 32 -9.62 -0.67 0.82
CA LYS A 32 -9.45 0.46 -0.10
C LYS A 32 -8.53 0.07 -1.23
N THR A 33 -8.82 0.57 -2.43
CA THR A 33 -7.99 0.32 -3.61
C THR A 33 -7.69 1.64 -4.31
N ALA A 34 -6.51 1.70 -4.95
CA ALA A 34 -6.16 2.79 -5.83
C ALA A 34 -5.22 2.29 -6.94
N ILE A 35 -5.30 2.92 -8.11
CA ILE A 35 -4.42 2.62 -9.23
C ILE A 35 -3.28 3.63 -9.23
N THR A 36 -2.03 3.15 -9.31
CA THR A 36 -0.84 3.98 -9.44
C THR A 36 -0.07 3.62 -10.70
N GLY A 37 0.42 4.63 -11.41
CA GLY A 37 1.45 4.48 -12.45
C GLY A 37 2.84 4.88 -11.95
N ASN A 38 3.00 5.12 -10.64
CA ASN A 38 4.27 5.51 -10.07
C ASN A 38 5.19 4.29 -9.93
N MET A 39 6.02 4.06 -10.95
CA MET A 39 6.98 2.95 -10.96
C MET A 39 8.08 3.10 -9.90
N GLU A 40 8.46 4.32 -9.51
CA GLU A 40 9.44 4.54 -8.43
C GLU A 40 8.89 4.06 -7.08
N LEU A 41 7.62 4.35 -6.79
CA LEU A 41 6.95 3.82 -5.59
C LEU A 41 6.90 2.29 -5.62
N ILE A 42 6.62 1.68 -6.77
CA ILE A 42 6.57 0.22 -6.91
C ILE A 42 7.95 -0.42 -6.72
N ASP A 43 9.01 0.22 -7.24
CA ASP A 43 10.39 -0.20 -7.05
C ASP A 43 10.80 -0.16 -5.57
N ARG A 44 10.54 0.97 -4.88
CA ARG A 44 10.79 1.10 -3.44
C ARG A 44 9.98 0.10 -2.61
N LEU A 45 8.75 -0.22 -3.01
CA LEU A 45 7.93 -1.29 -2.41
C LEU A 45 8.50 -2.70 -2.64
N ASN A 46 9.42 -2.88 -3.59
CA ASN A 46 10.17 -4.11 -3.82
C ASN A 46 11.61 -4.04 -3.26
N SER A 47 12.04 -2.91 -2.68
CA SER A 47 13.40 -2.76 -2.17
C SER A 47 13.68 -3.76 -1.04
N ASP A 48 14.87 -4.35 -1.08
CA ASP A 48 15.42 -5.16 0.00
C ASP A 48 15.80 -4.32 1.23
N VAL A 49 15.94 -3.00 1.06
CA VAL A 49 16.23 -2.08 2.16
C VAL A 49 14.96 -1.82 2.95
N GLU A 50 14.94 -2.31 4.20
CA GLU A 50 13.75 -2.25 5.06
C GLU A 50 13.21 -0.83 5.23
N LYS A 51 14.11 0.13 5.47
CA LYS A 51 13.74 1.55 5.64
C LYS A 51 13.01 2.09 4.41
N GLU A 52 13.56 1.88 3.21
CA GLU A 52 12.95 2.37 1.97
C GLU A 52 11.59 1.72 1.73
N ARG A 53 11.49 0.42 2.03
CA ARG A 53 10.25 -0.34 1.93
C ARG A 53 9.19 0.15 2.91
N GLU A 54 9.55 0.43 4.16
CA GLU A 54 8.62 0.97 5.17
C GLU A 54 8.12 2.38 4.80
N GLU A 55 9.02 3.23 4.31
CA GLU A 55 8.65 4.56 3.80
C GLU A 55 7.70 4.45 2.61
N ALA A 56 7.98 3.53 1.67
CA ALA A 56 7.14 3.28 0.51
C ALA A 56 5.77 2.68 0.89
N ILE A 57 5.71 1.79 1.89
CA ILE A 57 4.45 1.25 2.41
C ILE A 57 3.60 2.39 2.99
N THR A 58 4.20 3.27 3.77
CA THR A 58 3.51 4.43 4.37
C THR A 58 2.97 5.37 3.30
N GLU A 59 3.79 5.67 2.29
CA GLU A 59 3.43 6.50 1.15
C GLU A 59 2.29 5.88 0.33
N ALA A 60 2.37 4.58 0.04
CA ALA A 60 1.35 3.83 -0.71
C ALA A 60 0.01 3.78 0.03
N ILE A 61 0.03 3.57 1.36
CA ILE A 61 -1.18 3.60 2.17
C ILE A 61 -1.81 5.00 2.15
N ALA A 62 -1.00 6.04 2.35
CA ALA A 62 -1.47 7.42 2.30
C ALA A 62 -2.05 7.77 0.91
N PHE A 63 -1.42 7.29 -0.17
CA PHE A 63 -1.92 7.44 -1.53
C PHE A 63 -3.29 6.78 -1.72
N VAL A 64 -3.44 5.52 -1.31
CA VAL A 64 -4.72 4.79 -1.39
C VAL A 64 -5.81 5.47 -0.56
N GLN A 65 -5.46 5.99 0.62
CA GLN A 65 -6.40 6.75 1.46
C GLN A 65 -6.87 8.04 0.79
N LYS A 66 -5.98 8.77 0.11
CA LYS A 66 -6.32 10.01 -0.61
C LYS A 66 -7.16 9.77 -1.87
N GLN A 67 -6.97 8.62 -2.53
CA GLN A 67 -7.66 8.27 -3.79
C GLN A 67 -9.03 7.60 -3.57
N SER A 68 -9.26 6.95 -2.44
CA SER A 68 -10.58 6.42 -2.08
C SER A 68 -11.50 7.56 -1.62
N PHE A 69 -12.26 8.11 -2.59
CA PHE A 69 -13.39 9.03 -2.38
C PHE A 69 -14.45 8.44 -1.44
#